data_AF-A0A948BPH5-F1
#
_entry.id   AF-A0A948BPH5-F1
#
_cell.length_a   1.000
_cell.length_b   1.000
_cell.length_c   1.000
_cell.angle_alpha   90.00
_cell.angle_beta   90.00
_cell.angle_gamma   90.00
#
_symmetry.space_group_name_H-M   'P 1'
#
loop_
_entity.id
_entity.type
_entity.pdbx_description
1 polymer ?
#
loop_
_entity_poly.entity_id
_entity_poly.type
_entity_poly.pdbx_seq_one_letter_code
_entity_poly.pdbx_strand_id
1 'polypeptide(L)'
;MFKSLKLYTDQVIDLEPVLSELVDFGYKRREKVSEESDFSRRGGIIDVFPFAFELPIRIELDNDRISSIRSFNPDTGEPLWEHKIVIILPIKKTRALKTAAITEELPLSSFIDLKIGDYVVHNDYGIGRFLGFQKIKKLDKLSDHLVIEYDRQEKLYVPVESMHLVQKYIAFHVRRPKLYRLGTKEWQRAKERARKGIQKLAWELLSLQAMRLSSVGFTFAKDTEWQGQFEGTFPYKETPDQVKAAQEVKLDMESDRPMDRLLCGDV
;
A
#
# COMPACT_ATOMS: atom_id res chain seq x y z
N MET A 1 22.54 13.88 -12.31
CA MET A 1 22.73 12.43 -12.52
C MET A 1 22.15 11.71 -11.30
N PHE A 2 21.32 10.69 -11.47
CA PHE A 2 20.84 9.89 -10.34
C PHE A 2 21.96 8.94 -9.91
N LYS A 3 22.46 9.07 -8.67
CA LYS A 3 23.42 8.13 -8.09
C LYS A 3 22.64 6.87 -7.69
N SER A 4 23.15 5.68 -8.01
CA SER A 4 22.51 4.40 -7.73
C SER A 4 23.58 3.32 -7.56
N LEU A 5 23.37 2.41 -6.62
CA LEU A 5 24.22 1.25 -6.38
C LEU A 5 23.58 0.04 -7.06
N LYS A 6 24.27 -0.58 -8.01
CA LYS A 6 23.77 -1.73 -8.76
C LYS A 6 24.63 -2.93 -8.43
N LEU A 7 23.97 -4.01 -8.02
CA LEU A 7 24.63 -5.27 -7.66
C LEU A 7 24.00 -6.40 -8.46
N TYR A 8 24.84 -7.28 -8.98
CA TYR A 8 24.45 -8.41 -9.82
C TYR A 8 24.93 -9.71 -9.18
N THR A 9 24.19 -10.80 -9.37
CA THR A 9 24.70 -12.14 -9.02
C THR A 9 25.99 -12.42 -9.78
N ASP A 10 26.92 -13.16 -9.18
CA ASP A 10 28.25 -13.49 -9.68
C ASP A 10 29.23 -12.32 -9.85
N GLN A 11 28.84 -11.10 -9.47
CA GLN A 11 29.70 -9.93 -9.49
C GLN A 11 30.73 -10.00 -8.36
N VAL A 12 31.97 -9.63 -8.68
CA VAL A 12 33.03 -9.40 -7.68
C VAL A 12 32.91 -7.97 -7.16
N ILE A 13 32.79 -7.81 -5.85
CA ILE A 13 32.61 -6.52 -5.17
C ILE A 13 33.55 -6.39 -3.98
N ASP A 14 34.01 -5.15 -3.75
CA ASP A 14 34.65 -4.79 -2.49
C ASP A 14 33.57 -4.34 -1.49
N LEU A 15 33.59 -4.94 -0.30
CA LEU A 15 32.61 -4.71 0.75
C LEU A 15 32.69 -3.28 1.30
N GLU A 16 33.89 -2.74 1.52
CA GLU A 16 34.03 -1.46 2.22
C GLU A 16 33.44 -0.28 1.40
N PRO A 17 33.70 -0.16 0.08
CA PRO A 17 33.05 0.86 -0.75
C PRO A 17 31.54 0.72 -0.81
N VAL A 18 31.02 -0.51 -0.89
CA VAL A 18 29.57 -0.77 -0.95
C VAL A 18 28.87 -0.30 0.32
N LEU A 19 29.45 -0.62 1.50
CA LEU A 19 28.90 -0.18 2.78
C LEU A 19 29.00 1.34 2.94
N SER A 20 30.11 1.95 2.52
CA SER A 20 30.25 3.42 2.52
C SER A 20 29.20 4.08 1.62
N GLU A 21 28.91 3.50 0.45
CA GLU A 21 27.90 4.05 -0.46
C GLU A 21 26.49 3.91 0.10
N LEU A 22 26.17 2.83 0.82
CA LEU A 22 24.90 2.70 1.55
C LEU A 22 24.75 3.79 2.63
N VAL A 23 25.81 4.08 3.38
CA VAL A 23 25.81 5.17 4.37
C VAL A 23 25.63 6.52 3.68
N ASP A 24 26.33 6.79 2.59
CA ASP A 24 26.17 8.01 1.78
C ASP A 24 24.75 8.16 1.22
N PHE A 25 24.11 7.02 0.92
CA PHE A 25 22.73 6.96 0.46
C PHE A 25 21.73 7.20 1.59
N GLY A 26 22.18 7.33 2.84
CA GLY A 26 21.35 7.63 4.00
C GLY A 26 20.87 6.41 4.77
N TYR A 27 21.37 5.22 4.46
CA TYR A 27 21.01 3.99 5.16
C TYR A 27 21.72 3.91 6.51
N LYS A 28 21.06 3.30 7.50
CA LYS A 28 21.56 3.19 8.87
C LYS A 28 22.05 1.77 9.13
N ARG A 29 23.27 1.67 9.68
CA ARG A 29 23.82 0.38 10.08
C ARG A 29 23.13 -0.11 11.36
N ARG A 30 22.59 -1.32 11.34
CA ARG A 30 21.94 -2.02 12.47
C ARG A 30 22.51 -3.43 12.62
N GLU A 31 22.22 -4.06 13.76
CA GLU A 31 22.56 -5.47 13.99
C GLU A 31 21.60 -6.41 13.24
N LYS A 32 20.31 -6.07 13.22
CA LYS A 32 19.26 -6.75 12.46
C LYS A 32 18.49 -5.71 11.66
N VAL A 33 18.14 -6.05 10.42
CA VAL A 33 17.31 -5.23 9.55
C VAL A 33 15.85 -5.43 9.93
N SER A 34 15.18 -4.34 10.29
CA SER A 34 13.75 -4.33 10.64
C SER A 34 12.97 -3.25 9.91
N GLU A 35 13.56 -2.07 9.73
CA GLU A 35 12.89 -0.92 9.09
C GLU A 35 13.46 -0.61 7.71
N GLU A 36 12.67 0.04 6.85
CA GLU A 36 13.17 0.65 5.62
C GLU A 36 14.37 1.56 5.95
N SER A 37 15.36 1.58 5.06
CA SER A 37 16.60 2.33 5.23
C SER A 37 17.60 1.74 6.23
N ASP A 38 17.33 0.59 6.84
CA ASP A 38 18.34 -0.13 7.62
C ASP A 38 19.21 -1.01 6.70
N PHE A 39 20.45 -1.23 7.11
CA PHE A 39 21.28 -2.31 6.60
C PHE A 39 22.07 -2.97 7.74
N SER A 40 22.40 -4.24 7.58
CA SER A 40 23.27 -4.98 8.50
C SER A 40 24.34 -5.73 7.72
N ARG A 41 25.46 -5.99 8.38
CA ARG A 41 26.52 -6.86 7.84
C ARG A 41 26.87 -7.90 8.88
N ARG A 42 26.83 -9.16 8.48
CA ARG A 42 27.19 -10.33 9.30
C ARG A 42 28.07 -11.26 8.46
N GLY A 43 29.38 -11.14 8.64
CA GLY A 43 30.36 -11.86 7.81
C GLY A 43 30.20 -11.50 6.32
N GLY A 44 29.96 -12.53 5.49
CA GLY A 44 29.67 -12.40 4.06
C GLY A 44 28.21 -12.10 3.73
N ILE A 45 27.36 -11.82 4.72
CA ILE A 45 25.94 -11.50 4.48
C ILE A 45 25.73 -9.99 4.68
N ILE A 46 25.13 -9.35 3.68
CA ILE A 46 24.62 -7.99 3.76
C ILE A 46 23.11 -8.05 3.66
N ASP A 47 22.42 -7.68 4.72
CA ASP A 47 20.98 -7.44 4.66
C ASP A 47 20.76 -5.94 4.45
N VAL A 48 19.95 -5.54 3.48
CA VAL A 48 19.56 -4.14 3.25
C VAL A 48 18.05 -4.09 3.12
N PHE A 49 17.40 -3.08 3.69
CA PHE A 49 16.00 -2.77 3.41
C PHE A 49 15.91 -1.53 2.53
N PRO A 50 15.90 -1.67 1.19
CA PRO A 50 15.85 -0.53 0.29
C PRO A 50 14.61 0.32 0.52
N PHE A 51 14.77 1.64 0.44
CA PHE A 51 13.64 2.56 0.50
C PHE A 51 12.66 2.28 -0.66
N ALA A 52 11.37 2.17 -0.35
CA ALA A 52 10.29 1.84 -1.29
C ALA A 52 10.30 0.40 -1.85
N PHE A 53 10.91 -0.55 -1.14
CA PHE A 53 10.73 -2.00 -1.37
C PHE A 53 9.74 -2.58 -0.34
N GLU A 54 9.05 -3.66 -0.69
CA GLU A 54 8.10 -4.32 0.22
C GLU A 54 8.80 -5.25 1.23
N LEU A 55 10.00 -5.74 0.89
CA LEU A 55 10.75 -6.69 1.70
C LEU A 55 12.26 -6.36 1.68
N PRO A 56 12.99 -6.65 2.77
CA PRO A 56 14.44 -6.53 2.79
C PRO A 56 15.09 -7.58 1.88
N ILE A 57 16.31 -7.27 1.44
CA ILE A 57 17.11 -8.08 0.55
C ILE A 57 18.36 -8.52 1.29
N ARG A 58 18.62 -9.82 1.25
CA ARG A 58 19.84 -10.48 1.70
C ARG A 58 20.75 -10.70 0.49
N ILE A 59 21.95 -10.15 0.57
CA ILE A 59 23.03 -10.37 -0.40
C ILE A 59 24.05 -11.25 0.31
N GLU A 60 24.23 -12.46 -0.20
CA GLU A 60 25.23 -13.40 0.29
C GLU A 60 26.47 -13.31 -0.60
N LEU A 61 27.63 -13.23 0.05
CA LEU A 61 28.93 -13.24 -0.59
C LEU A 61 29.69 -14.51 -0.21
N ASP A 62 30.35 -15.08 -1.21
CA ASP A 62 31.43 -16.04 -1.03
C ASP A 62 32.75 -15.31 -1.32
N ASN A 63 33.50 -15.01 -0.26
CA ASN A 63 34.65 -14.11 -0.27
C ASN A 63 34.32 -12.71 -0.82
N ASP A 64 34.70 -12.41 -2.05
CA ASP A 64 34.49 -11.14 -2.75
C ASP A 64 33.39 -11.23 -3.81
N ARG A 65 32.76 -12.40 -3.99
CA ARG A 65 31.78 -12.64 -5.05
C ARG A 65 30.36 -12.77 -4.50
N ILE A 66 29.42 -12.07 -5.12
CA ILE A 66 27.99 -12.22 -4.79
C ILE A 66 27.49 -13.60 -5.22
N SER A 67 27.19 -14.47 -4.27
CA SER A 67 26.69 -15.81 -4.51
C SER A 67 25.17 -15.83 -4.71
N SER A 68 24.43 -15.05 -3.91
CA SER A 68 22.97 -14.98 -4.02
C SER A 68 22.44 -13.61 -3.60
N ILE A 69 21.31 -13.22 -4.20
CA ILE A 69 20.54 -12.04 -3.81
C ILE A 69 19.09 -12.50 -3.62
N ARG A 70 18.55 -12.37 -2.40
CA ARG A 70 17.21 -12.87 -2.07
C ARG A 70 16.40 -11.87 -1.26
N SER A 71 15.11 -11.75 -1.52
CA SER A 71 14.18 -11.15 -0.56
C SER A 71 13.95 -12.10 0.62
N PHE A 72 13.79 -11.58 1.83
CA PHE A 72 13.50 -12.41 3.01
C PHE A 72 12.50 -11.75 3.95
N ASN A 73 11.85 -12.55 4.80
CA ASN A 73 10.96 -12.02 5.84
C ASN A 73 11.82 -11.48 7.02
N PRO A 74 11.70 -10.20 7.41
CA PRO A 74 12.52 -9.62 8.49
C PRO A 74 12.30 -10.27 9.86
N ASP A 75 11.12 -10.81 10.11
CA ASP A 75 10.76 -11.43 11.38
C ASP A 75 11.30 -12.85 11.47
N THR A 76 10.96 -13.70 10.49
CA THR A 76 11.32 -15.13 10.47
C THR A 76 12.72 -15.41 9.90
N GLY A 77 13.25 -14.51 9.08
CA GLY A 77 14.54 -14.67 8.40
C GLY A 77 14.49 -15.57 7.16
N GLU A 78 13.31 -16.05 6.77
CA GLU A 78 13.11 -16.99 5.67
C GLU A 78 13.30 -16.32 4.31
N PRO A 79 14.03 -16.96 3.38
CA PRO A 79 14.14 -16.48 2.01
C PRO A 79 12.81 -16.66 1.25
N LEU A 80 12.45 -15.67 0.44
CA LEU A 80 11.20 -15.62 -0.31
C LEU A 80 11.44 -15.70 -1.82
N TRP A 81 12.16 -14.73 -2.39
CA TRP A 81 12.36 -14.62 -3.84
C TRP A 81 13.83 -14.39 -4.17
N GLU A 82 14.32 -15.02 -5.24
CA GLU A 82 15.68 -14.81 -5.75
C GLU A 82 15.72 -13.72 -6.84
N HIS A 83 16.76 -12.91 -6.82
CA HIS A 83 16.96 -11.80 -7.76
C HIS A 83 18.30 -11.93 -8.48
N LYS A 84 18.32 -11.64 -9.78
CA LYS A 84 19.58 -11.55 -10.57
C LYS A 84 20.29 -10.21 -10.44
N ILE A 85 19.54 -9.16 -10.08
CA ILE A 85 20.02 -7.79 -9.97
C ILE A 85 19.25 -7.08 -8.85
N VAL A 86 19.95 -6.25 -8.08
CA VAL A 86 19.34 -5.26 -7.19
C VAL A 86 19.89 -3.87 -7.49
N ILE A 87 19.00 -2.87 -7.49
CA ILE A 87 19.34 -1.47 -7.66
C ILE A 87 18.90 -0.72 -6.41
N ILE A 88 19.88 -0.27 -5.63
CA ILE A 88 19.65 0.48 -4.40
C ILE A 88 19.77 1.97 -4.72
N LEU A 89 18.80 2.74 -4.24
CA LEU A 89 18.70 4.17 -4.47
C LEU A 89 18.98 4.96 -3.19
N PRO A 90 19.53 6.19 -3.30
CA PRO A 90 19.71 7.06 -2.15
C PRO A 90 18.37 7.51 -1.58
N ILE A 91 18.27 7.49 -0.25
CA ILE A 91 17.17 8.05 0.52
C ILE A 91 17.27 9.56 0.40
N LYS A 92 16.61 10.12 -0.62
CA LYS A 92 16.33 11.56 -0.61
C LYS A 92 15.46 11.81 0.61
N LYS A 93 15.93 12.61 1.57
CA LYS A 93 15.14 13.13 2.69
C LYS A 93 13.99 13.98 2.17
N THR A 94 12.98 13.34 1.62
CA THR A 94 11.64 13.89 1.51
C THR A 94 11.01 13.68 2.87
N ARG A 95 10.84 14.77 3.65
CA ARG A 95 10.09 14.80 4.91
C ARG A 95 8.96 13.77 4.86
N ALA A 96 9.05 12.75 5.71
CA ALA A 96 8.10 11.66 5.79
C ALA A 96 6.69 12.25 5.94
N LEU A 97 5.84 12.00 4.96
CA LEU A 97 4.41 12.12 5.15
C LEU A 97 4.02 10.90 5.98
N LYS A 98 3.51 11.14 7.18
CA LYS A 98 3.03 10.07 8.07
C LYS A 98 1.97 9.27 7.31
N THR A 99 2.27 8.01 7.01
CA THR A 99 1.28 7.03 6.60
C THR A 99 0.37 6.81 7.80
N ALA A 100 -0.82 7.41 7.78
CA ALA A 100 -1.84 7.11 8.77
C ALA A 100 -2.34 5.69 8.50
N ALA A 101 -2.22 4.82 9.50
CA ALA A 101 -2.91 3.53 9.49
C ALA A 101 -4.42 3.80 9.35
N ILE A 102 -5.06 3.09 8.44
CA ILE A 102 -6.50 3.14 8.25
C ILE A 102 -7.10 2.26 9.35
N THR A 103 -7.67 2.87 10.38
CA THR A 103 -8.59 2.21 11.33
C THR A 103 -10.02 2.36 10.81
N GLU A 104 -10.86 1.34 11.04
CA GLU A 104 -12.27 1.29 10.61
C GLU A 104 -13.14 2.41 11.19
N GLU A 105 -12.67 3.11 12.22
CA GLU A 105 -13.41 4.14 12.96
C GLU A 105 -13.32 5.57 12.37
N LEU A 106 -12.91 5.75 11.13
CA LEU A 106 -12.95 7.08 10.48
C LEU A 106 -14.10 7.14 9.46
N PRO A 107 -15.27 7.69 9.86
CA PRO A 107 -16.32 8.00 8.91
C PRO A 107 -15.74 8.91 7.83
N LEU A 108 -15.99 8.56 6.57
CA LEU A 108 -15.73 9.41 5.39
C LEU A 108 -16.45 10.78 5.44
N SER A 109 -17.15 11.11 6.53
CA SER A 109 -18.02 12.27 6.70
C SER A 109 -17.54 13.29 7.73
N SER A 110 -16.45 13.07 8.48
CA SER A 110 -16.00 14.03 9.50
C SER A 110 -14.55 14.44 9.28
N PHE A 111 -14.37 15.64 8.71
CA PHE A 111 -13.21 16.51 8.83
C PHE A 111 -11.87 15.80 8.96
N ILE A 112 -11.28 15.49 7.82
CA ILE A 112 -9.85 15.24 7.77
C ILE A 112 -9.14 16.44 8.42
N ASP A 113 -8.33 16.17 9.44
CA ASP A 113 -7.25 17.04 9.91
C ASP A 113 -6.26 17.29 8.75
N LEU A 114 -6.61 18.23 7.87
CA LEU A 114 -5.79 18.62 6.74
C LEU A 114 -4.59 19.40 7.27
N LYS A 115 -3.39 18.79 7.18
CA LYS A 115 -2.15 19.45 7.55
C LYS A 115 -1.52 20.09 6.33
N ILE A 116 -0.88 21.25 6.53
CA ILE A 116 -0.14 21.92 5.47
C ILE A 116 0.92 20.95 4.91
N GLY A 117 0.85 20.71 3.60
CA GLY A 117 1.71 19.76 2.89
C GLY A 117 1.04 18.41 2.56
N ASP A 118 -0.15 18.12 3.10
CA ASP A 118 -0.92 16.94 2.72
C ASP A 118 -1.36 17.00 1.26
N TYR A 119 -1.49 15.83 0.63
CA TYR A 119 -2.06 15.72 -0.70
C TYR A 119 -3.59 15.70 -0.63
N VAL A 120 -4.23 16.42 -1.53
CA VAL A 120 -5.68 16.55 -1.63
C VAL A 120 -6.13 16.28 -3.05
N VAL A 121 -7.32 15.72 -3.19
CA VAL A 121 -8.00 15.48 -4.46
C VAL A 121 -9.10 16.52 -4.58
N HIS A 122 -9.05 17.33 -5.63
CA HIS A 122 -10.18 18.13 -6.06
C HIS A 122 -10.95 17.39 -7.16
N ASN A 123 -12.27 17.30 -7.03
CA ASN A 123 -13.13 16.53 -7.96
C ASN A 123 -12.93 16.89 -9.45
N ASP A 124 -12.71 18.16 -9.77
CA ASP A 124 -12.53 18.64 -11.15
C ASP A 124 -11.08 18.77 -11.63
N TYR A 125 -10.13 19.06 -10.72
CA TYR A 125 -8.75 19.43 -11.09
C TYR A 125 -7.72 18.35 -10.74
N GLY A 126 -8.10 17.33 -9.96
CA GLY A 126 -7.26 16.20 -9.61
C GLY A 126 -6.42 16.42 -8.35
N ILE A 127 -5.26 15.77 -8.31
CA ILE A 127 -4.42 15.72 -7.10
C ILE A 127 -3.52 16.94 -7.02
N GLY A 128 -3.60 17.64 -5.88
CA GLY A 128 -2.80 18.81 -5.50
C GLY A 128 -2.23 18.68 -4.09
N ARG A 129 -1.46 19.68 -3.66
CA ARG A 129 -0.88 19.79 -2.32
C ARG A 129 -1.57 20.93 -1.55
N PHE A 130 -2.07 20.64 -0.37
CA PHE A 130 -2.71 21.64 0.49
C PHE A 130 -1.66 22.57 1.11
N LEU A 131 -1.82 23.89 0.92
CA LEU A 131 -0.91 24.91 1.46
C LEU A 131 -1.48 25.66 2.69
N GLY A 132 -2.76 25.50 3.00
CA GLY A 132 -3.42 26.21 4.11
C GLY A 132 -4.61 27.04 3.66
N PHE A 133 -5.09 27.88 4.58
CA PHE A 133 -6.15 28.85 4.32
C PHE A 133 -5.56 30.25 4.13
N GLN A 134 -6.08 31.00 3.16
CA GLN A 134 -5.71 32.38 2.89
C GLN A 134 -6.96 33.24 2.80
N LYS A 135 -6.94 34.40 3.47
CA LYS A 135 -8.03 35.37 3.39
C LYS A 135 -7.87 36.20 2.12
N ILE A 136 -8.87 36.19 1.26
CA ILE A 136 -8.92 37.01 0.05
C ILE A 136 -10.02 38.05 0.23
N LYS A 137 -9.67 39.33 0.05
CA LYS A 137 -10.64 40.43 0.02
C LYS A 137 -11.17 40.55 -1.40
N LYS A 138 -12.42 40.10 -1.62
CA LYS A 138 -13.16 40.35 -2.87
C LYS A 138 -14.31 41.29 -2.55
N LEU A 139 -14.41 42.40 -3.29
CA LEU A 139 -15.61 43.27 -3.33
C LEU A 139 -16.21 43.52 -1.93
N ASP A 140 -15.36 43.95 -1.00
CA ASP A 140 -15.72 44.35 0.38
C ASP A 140 -16.10 43.26 1.40
N LYS A 141 -15.95 41.97 1.07
CA LYS A 141 -15.99 40.88 2.06
C LYS A 141 -14.66 40.12 2.12
N LEU A 142 -14.21 39.86 3.35
CA LEU A 142 -13.12 38.93 3.63
C LEU A 142 -13.67 37.51 3.51
N SER A 143 -13.10 36.73 2.61
CA SER A 143 -13.53 35.36 2.35
C SER A 143 -12.34 34.42 2.47
N ASP A 144 -12.51 33.39 3.30
CA ASP A 144 -11.49 32.39 3.52
C ASP A 144 -11.47 31.43 2.33
N HIS A 145 -10.28 31.22 1.77
CA HIS A 145 -10.06 30.32 0.65
C HIS A 145 -9.01 29.28 1.04
N LEU A 146 -9.30 28.03 0.73
CA LEU A 146 -8.37 26.92 0.80
C LEU A 146 -7.43 26.99 -0.40
N VAL A 147 -6.12 26.96 -0.15
CA VAL A 147 -5.08 27.07 -1.17
C VAL A 147 -4.53 25.69 -1.48
N ILE A 148 -4.65 25.28 -2.74
CA ILE A 148 -4.10 24.02 -3.25
C ILE A 148 -3.07 24.34 -4.33
N GLU A 149 -1.88 23.74 -4.22
CA GLU A 149 -0.81 23.83 -5.20
C GLU A 149 -0.80 22.61 -6.11
N TYR A 150 -0.67 22.85 -7.40
CA TYR A 150 -0.63 21.87 -8.48
C TYR A 150 0.77 21.81 -9.09
N ASP A 151 0.94 21.04 -10.16
CA ASP A 151 2.20 20.99 -10.90
C ASP A 151 2.64 22.41 -11.33
N ARG A 152 3.95 22.65 -11.48
CA ARG A 152 4.53 23.98 -11.80
C ARG A 152 4.20 25.12 -10.81
N GLN A 153 3.90 24.80 -9.55
CA GLN A 153 3.57 25.79 -8.51
C GLN A 153 2.31 26.62 -8.79
N GLU A 154 1.42 26.11 -9.65
CA GLU A 154 0.12 26.72 -9.93
C GLU A 154 -0.78 26.61 -8.69
N LYS A 155 -1.47 27.70 -8.31
CA LYS A 155 -2.32 27.72 -7.11
C LYS A 155 -3.80 27.84 -7.47
N LEU A 156 -4.60 26.96 -6.89
CA LEU A 156 -6.06 27.02 -6.92
C LEU A 156 -6.56 27.54 -5.57
N TYR A 157 -7.44 28.53 -5.63
CA TYR A 157 -8.11 29.11 -4.47
C TYR A 157 -9.55 28.62 -4.44
N VAL A 158 -9.86 27.72 -3.50
CA VAL A 158 -11.19 27.13 -3.35
C VAL A 158 -11.90 27.84 -2.18
N PRO A 159 -13.06 28.48 -2.39
CA PRO A 159 -13.82 29.06 -1.29
C PRO A 159 -14.20 28.00 -0.26
N VAL A 160 -14.23 28.35 1.03
CA VAL A 160 -14.65 27.41 2.10
C VAL A 160 -16.05 26.82 1.85
N GLU A 161 -16.96 27.57 1.22
CA GLU A 161 -18.28 27.09 0.80
C GLU A 161 -18.22 25.87 -0.15
N SER A 162 -17.18 25.82 -0.99
CA SER A 162 -16.94 24.74 -1.95
C SER A 162 -15.94 23.69 -1.44
N MET A 163 -15.64 23.68 -0.15
CA MET A 163 -14.68 22.74 0.46
C MET A 163 -15.07 21.27 0.27
N HIS A 164 -16.37 20.97 0.14
CA HIS A 164 -16.89 19.62 -0.10
C HIS A 164 -16.38 18.98 -1.42
N LEU A 165 -15.84 19.77 -2.35
CA LEU A 165 -15.22 19.28 -3.59
C LEU A 165 -13.79 18.76 -3.38
N VAL A 166 -13.23 18.96 -2.18
CA VAL A 166 -11.86 18.64 -1.83
C VAL A 166 -11.84 17.53 -0.78
N GLN A 167 -11.12 16.46 -1.07
CA GLN A 167 -10.94 15.32 -0.18
C GLN A 167 -9.45 15.06 0.04
N LYS A 168 -9.07 14.45 1.17
CA LYS A 168 -7.68 14.04 1.37
C LYS A 168 -7.34 12.90 0.45
N TYR A 169 -6.17 12.98 -0.17
CA TYR A 169 -5.63 11.87 -0.91
C TYR A 169 -5.12 10.81 0.07
N ILE A 170 -5.73 9.63 0.01
CA ILE A 170 -5.30 8.46 0.76
C ILE A 170 -4.53 7.57 -0.22
N ALA A 171 -3.26 7.32 0.09
CA ALA A 171 -2.40 6.47 -0.71
C ALA A 171 -2.23 5.13 0.01
N PHE A 172 -2.44 4.03 -0.70
CA PHE A 172 -2.08 2.68 -0.24
C PHE A 172 -0.58 2.38 -0.44
N HIS A 173 0.19 3.33 -1.00
CA HIS A 173 1.62 3.20 -1.27
C HIS A 173 2.37 4.46 -0.79
N VAL A 174 3.64 4.28 -0.39
CA VAL A 174 4.53 5.36 0.10
C VAL A 174 4.95 6.35 -1.01
N ARG A 175 4.63 6.06 -2.28
CA ARG A 175 4.97 6.94 -3.40
C ARG A 175 4.14 8.21 -3.41
N ARG A 176 4.82 9.34 -3.59
CA ARG A 176 4.18 10.65 -3.80
C ARG A 176 3.30 10.61 -5.06
N PRO A 177 2.03 11.05 -4.98
CA PRO A 177 1.18 11.10 -6.15
C PRO A 177 1.72 12.11 -7.16
N LYS A 178 1.45 11.84 -8.44
CA LYS A 178 1.66 12.83 -9.51
C LYS A 178 0.72 14.00 -9.27
N LEU A 179 1.27 15.21 -9.17
CA LEU A 179 0.48 16.43 -9.18
C LEU A 179 -0.06 16.69 -10.58
N TYR A 180 -1.33 17.07 -10.67
CA TYR A 180 -1.98 17.39 -11.94
C TYR A 180 -1.73 18.85 -12.33
N ARG A 181 -1.92 19.19 -13.61
CA ARG A 181 -1.81 20.57 -14.13
C ARG A 181 -3.18 21.19 -14.28
N LEU A 182 -3.34 22.45 -13.89
CA LEU A 182 -4.60 23.17 -14.06
C LEU A 182 -4.86 23.43 -15.55
N GLY A 183 -6.14 23.40 -15.94
CA GLY A 183 -6.55 23.62 -17.33
C GLY A 183 -6.29 22.46 -18.31
N THR A 184 -5.66 21.37 -17.86
CA THR A 184 -5.44 20.17 -18.70
C THR A 184 -6.56 19.15 -18.54
N LYS A 185 -6.83 18.38 -19.61
CA LYS A 185 -7.78 17.24 -19.57
C LYS A 185 -7.16 15.95 -19.00
N GLU A 186 -5.99 16.02 -18.37
CA GLU A 186 -5.29 14.84 -17.83
C GLU A 186 -6.14 14.13 -16.76
N TRP A 187 -6.71 14.89 -15.83
CA TRP A 187 -7.56 14.36 -14.77
C TRP A 187 -8.85 13.74 -15.31
N GLN A 188 -9.52 14.42 -16.25
CA GLN A 188 -10.72 13.89 -16.91
C GLN A 188 -10.45 12.56 -17.60
N ARG A 189 -9.32 12.44 -18.33
CA ARG A 189 -8.89 11.18 -18.95
C ARG A 189 -8.55 10.11 -17.93
N ALA A 190 -7.94 10.47 -16.79
CA ALA A 190 -7.68 9.53 -15.71
C ALA A 190 -8.98 9.00 -15.09
N LYS A 191 -9.94 9.88 -14.81
CA LYS A 191 -11.28 9.55 -14.29
C LYS A 191 -12.05 8.65 -15.25
N GLU A 192 -12.00 8.94 -16.55
CA GLU A 192 -12.68 8.12 -17.56
C GLU A 192 -12.05 6.73 -17.69
N ARG A 193 -10.72 6.62 -17.67
CA ARG A 193 -10.02 5.33 -17.66
C ARG A 193 -10.37 4.51 -16.42
N ALA A 194 -10.34 5.14 -15.24
CA ALA A 194 -10.73 4.48 -14.00
C ALA A 194 -12.18 4.00 -14.05
N ARG A 195 -13.11 4.83 -14.53
CA ARG A 195 -14.53 4.45 -14.71
C ARG A 195 -14.67 3.24 -15.64
N LYS A 196 -14.01 3.23 -16.79
CA LYS A 196 -14.03 2.09 -17.73
C LYS A 196 -13.44 0.83 -17.10
N GLY A 197 -12.36 0.96 -16.34
CA GLY A 197 -11.75 -0.16 -15.60
C GLY A 197 -12.70 -0.74 -14.55
N ILE A 198 -13.36 0.11 -13.76
CA ILE A 198 -14.34 -0.31 -12.75
C ILE A 198 -15.55 -0.99 -13.43
N GLN A 199 -16.05 -0.44 -14.53
CA GLN A 199 -17.15 -1.05 -15.28
C GLN A 199 -16.77 -2.43 -15.84
N LYS A 200 -15.55 -2.57 -16.36
CA LYS A 200 -15.04 -3.85 -16.85
C LYS A 200 -14.93 -4.88 -15.72
N LEU A 201 -14.32 -4.51 -14.59
CA LEU A 201 -14.20 -5.38 -13.42
C LEU A 201 -15.59 -5.80 -12.90
N ALA A 202 -16.53 -4.85 -12.78
CA ALA A 202 -17.89 -5.14 -12.34
C ALA A 202 -18.58 -6.14 -13.30
N TRP A 203 -18.41 -5.97 -14.61
CA TRP A 203 -18.93 -6.90 -15.59
C TRP A 203 -18.31 -8.29 -15.46
N GLU A 204 -16.99 -8.39 -15.31
CA GLU A 204 -16.28 -9.66 -15.11
C GLU A 204 -16.77 -10.38 -13.85
N LEU A 205 -16.85 -9.68 -12.71
CA LEU A 205 -17.32 -10.26 -11.45
C LEU A 205 -18.77 -10.73 -11.55
N LEU A 206 -19.67 -9.92 -12.13
CA LEU A 206 -21.07 -10.31 -12.33
C LEU A 206 -21.21 -11.51 -13.26
N SER A 207 -20.42 -11.55 -14.33
CA SER A 207 -20.41 -12.67 -15.28
C SER A 207 -19.94 -13.96 -14.61
N LEU A 208 -18.85 -13.89 -13.82
CA LEU A 208 -18.35 -15.02 -13.04
C LEU A 208 -19.37 -15.53 -12.02
N GLN A 209 -20.04 -14.63 -11.31
CA GLN A 209 -21.10 -15.01 -10.37
C GLN A 209 -22.29 -15.64 -11.07
N ALA A 210 -22.73 -15.10 -12.22
CA ALA A 210 -23.81 -15.67 -13.00
C ALA A 210 -23.48 -17.09 -13.48
N MET A 211 -22.26 -17.31 -14.00
CA MET A 211 -21.78 -18.64 -14.39
C MET A 211 -21.78 -19.61 -13.20
N ARG A 212 -21.29 -19.15 -12.04
CA ARG A 212 -21.25 -19.97 -10.82
C ARG A 212 -22.64 -20.36 -10.34
N LEU A 213 -23.59 -19.42 -10.32
CA LEU A 213 -24.97 -19.68 -9.92
C LEU A 213 -25.69 -20.65 -10.87
N SER A 214 -25.30 -20.68 -12.15
CA SER A 214 -25.84 -21.63 -13.13
C SER A 214 -25.17 -23.00 -13.10
N SER A 215 -24.02 -23.12 -12.43
CA SER A 215 -23.27 -24.37 -12.32
C SER A 215 -23.75 -25.16 -11.11
N VAL A 216 -23.86 -26.48 -11.27
CA VAL A 216 -24.14 -27.37 -10.15
C VAL A 216 -22.83 -27.63 -9.39
N GLY A 217 -22.82 -27.34 -8.10
CA GLY A 217 -21.71 -27.59 -7.19
C GLY A 217 -21.77 -28.97 -6.55
N PHE A 218 -20.94 -29.17 -5.54
CA PHE A 218 -21.01 -30.33 -4.66
C PHE A 218 -21.67 -29.95 -3.35
N THR A 219 -22.77 -30.63 -3.01
CA THR A 219 -23.51 -30.40 -1.78
C THR A 219 -22.95 -31.28 -0.67
N PHE A 220 -22.43 -30.65 0.37
CA PHE A 220 -22.02 -31.37 1.58
C PHE A 220 -23.22 -31.83 2.39
N ALA A 221 -23.07 -32.93 3.12
CA ALA A 221 -24.08 -33.40 4.05
C ALA A 221 -24.15 -32.50 5.27
N LYS A 222 -25.31 -32.48 5.93
CA LYS A 222 -25.49 -31.76 7.19
C LYS A 222 -24.56 -32.28 8.28
N ASP A 223 -24.23 -31.38 9.19
CA ASP A 223 -23.45 -31.71 10.38
C ASP A 223 -24.03 -32.92 11.12
N THR A 224 -23.14 -33.84 11.46
CA THR A 224 -23.44 -35.01 12.30
C THR A 224 -22.87 -34.80 13.71
N GLU A 225 -23.20 -35.67 14.66
CA GLU A 225 -22.65 -35.60 16.02
C GLU A 225 -21.11 -35.58 16.05
N TRP A 226 -20.47 -36.17 15.03
CA TRP A 226 -19.02 -36.17 14.86
C TRP A 226 -18.46 -34.75 14.65
N GLN A 227 -19.19 -33.89 13.95
CA GLN A 227 -18.78 -32.50 13.73
C GLN A 227 -18.76 -31.73 15.05
N GLY A 228 -19.78 -31.93 15.90
CA GLY A 228 -19.83 -31.30 17.23
C GLY A 228 -18.73 -31.80 18.16
N GLN A 229 -18.34 -33.09 18.07
CA GLN A 229 -17.21 -33.63 18.83
C GLN A 229 -15.87 -33.05 18.35
N PHE A 230 -15.70 -32.87 17.04
CA PHE A 230 -14.53 -32.23 16.45
C PHE A 230 -14.40 -30.77 16.91
N GLU A 231 -15.49 -30.00 16.85
CA GLU A 231 -15.53 -28.61 17.31
C GLU A 231 -15.25 -28.50 18.81
N GLY A 232 -15.81 -29.41 19.61
CA GLY A 232 -15.53 -29.49 21.05
C GLY A 232 -14.09 -29.87 21.40
N THR A 233 -13.29 -30.35 20.45
CA THR A 233 -11.86 -30.63 20.65
C THR A 233 -11.04 -29.33 20.68
N PHE A 234 -11.56 -28.23 20.14
CA PHE A 234 -10.85 -26.95 20.14
C PHE A 234 -10.96 -26.26 21.51
N PRO A 235 -9.84 -25.99 22.20
CA PRO A 235 -9.84 -25.59 23.62
C PRO A 235 -10.17 -24.10 23.86
N TYR A 236 -10.57 -23.37 22.82
CA TYR A 236 -10.85 -21.94 22.90
C TYR A 236 -12.30 -21.63 22.60
N LYS A 237 -12.81 -20.58 23.23
CA LYS A 237 -14.16 -20.08 22.96
C LYS A 237 -14.13 -19.15 21.76
N GLU A 238 -14.88 -19.51 20.73
CA GLU A 238 -15.06 -18.68 19.54
C GLU A 238 -15.73 -17.34 19.87
N THR A 239 -15.32 -16.29 19.18
CA THR A 239 -16.00 -14.99 19.23
C THR A 239 -17.35 -15.05 18.51
N PRO A 240 -18.30 -14.15 18.82
CA PRO A 240 -19.58 -14.12 18.11
C PRO A 240 -19.44 -14.03 16.58
N ASP A 241 -18.44 -13.29 16.09
CA ASP A 241 -18.18 -13.15 14.66
C ASP A 241 -17.58 -14.43 14.05
N GLN A 242 -16.72 -15.13 14.78
CA GLN A 242 -16.19 -16.44 14.37
C GLN A 242 -17.32 -17.49 14.26
N VAL A 243 -18.21 -17.54 15.26
CA VAL A 243 -19.39 -18.44 15.23
C VAL A 243 -20.28 -18.13 14.03
N LYS A 244 -20.56 -16.85 13.78
CA LYS A 244 -21.38 -16.41 12.64
C LYS A 244 -20.72 -16.79 11.31
N ALA A 245 -19.42 -16.53 11.16
CA ALA A 245 -18.67 -16.87 9.97
C ALA A 245 -18.67 -18.38 9.70
N ALA A 246 -18.45 -19.20 10.74
CA ALA A 246 -18.48 -20.64 10.62
C ALA A 246 -19.85 -21.15 10.16
N GLN A 247 -20.94 -20.62 10.74
CA GLN A 247 -22.30 -20.98 10.33
C GLN A 247 -22.61 -20.59 8.88
N GLU A 248 -22.23 -19.38 8.46
CA GLU A 248 -22.44 -18.92 7.07
C GLU A 248 -21.64 -19.75 6.06
N VAL A 249 -20.41 -20.14 6.40
CA VAL A 249 -19.59 -21.04 5.57
C VAL A 249 -20.26 -22.40 5.46
N LYS A 250 -20.71 -23.01 6.55
CA LYS A 250 -21.39 -24.31 6.53
C LYS A 250 -22.66 -24.27 5.67
N LEU A 251 -23.49 -23.25 5.83
CA LEU A 251 -24.70 -23.07 5.02
C LEU A 251 -24.39 -23.00 3.52
N ASP A 252 -23.31 -22.33 3.15
CA ASP A 252 -22.88 -22.27 1.75
C ASP A 252 -22.27 -23.61 1.27
N MET A 253 -21.61 -24.41 2.12
CA MET A 253 -21.15 -25.77 1.78
C MET A 253 -22.30 -26.76 1.57
N GLU A 254 -23.37 -26.63 2.34
CA GLU A 254 -24.58 -27.45 2.22
C GLU A 254 -25.47 -27.05 1.03
N SER A 255 -25.05 -26.06 0.23
CA SER A 255 -25.78 -25.63 -0.96
C SER A 255 -25.51 -26.52 -2.18
N ASP A 256 -26.40 -26.45 -3.17
CA ASP A 256 -26.21 -27.02 -4.52
C ASP A 256 -25.33 -26.15 -5.42
N ARG A 257 -24.92 -24.98 -4.95
CA ARG A 257 -24.08 -24.03 -5.67
C ARG A 257 -22.64 -24.08 -5.16
N PRO A 258 -21.64 -23.89 -6.04
CA PRO A 258 -20.26 -23.73 -5.59
C PRO A 258 -20.14 -22.52 -4.65
N MET A 259 -19.57 -22.71 -3.46
CA MET A 259 -19.30 -21.62 -2.52
C MET A 259 -18.28 -20.63 -3.10
N ASP A 260 -18.50 -19.34 -2.87
CA ASP A 260 -17.53 -18.27 -3.10
C ASP A 260 -17.63 -17.21 -2.01
N ARG A 261 -16.92 -17.44 -0.91
CA ARG A 261 -16.92 -16.57 0.25
C ARG A 261 -15.49 -16.13 0.58
N LEU A 262 -15.35 -14.86 0.90
CA LEU A 262 -14.12 -14.28 1.43
C LEU A 262 -14.32 -14.02 2.93
N LEU A 263 -13.45 -14.60 3.76
CA LEU A 263 -13.38 -14.31 5.18
C LEU A 263 -12.11 -13.48 5.43
N CYS A 264 -12.28 -12.28 5.98
CA CYS A 264 -11.17 -11.45 6.42
C CYS A 264 -11.01 -11.63 7.94
N GLY A 265 -9.96 -12.32 8.36
CA GLY A 265 -9.62 -12.48 9.77
C GLY A 265 -8.64 -11.40 10.24
N ASP A 266 -8.66 -11.14 11.54
CA ASP A 266 -7.60 -10.50 12.30
C ASP A 266 -6.54 -11.54 12.75
N VAL A 267 -5.29 -11.09 12.97
CA VAL A 267 -4.16 -11.91 13.46
C VAL A 267 -3.79 -11.47 14.87
#